data_AF-A0A4R4MEH7-F1
#
_entry.id   AF-A0A4R4MEH7-F1
#
_cell.length_a   1.000
_cell.length_b   1.000
_cell.length_c   1.000
_cell.angle_alpha   90.00
_cell.angle_beta   90.00
_cell.angle_gamma   90.00
#
_symmetry.space_group_name_H-M   'P 1'
#
loop_
_entity.id
_entity.type
_entity.pdbx_description
1 polymer ?
#
loop_
_entity_poly.entity_id
_entity_poly.type
_entity_poly.pdbx_seq_one_letter_code
_entity_poly.pdbx_strand_id
1 'polypeptide(L)'
;MVLYPDYASVDVPVKDDPEIYDSFSYRDGEISKSTIGGKVRGPTADLSRYDWDALPRLLRKANKDLGVPRPTSKHVIVDPDYGFDGIRQALLVYASDGIRSGYLVASPKGKVLRMFPDD
;
A
#
# COMPACT_ATOMS: atom_id res chain seq x y z
N MET A 1 1.66 -1.00 5.69
CA MET A 1 0.92 -2.16 5.13
C MET A 1 1.20 -2.25 3.65
N VAL A 2 1.37 -3.46 3.12
CA VAL A 2 1.50 -3.72 1.68
C VAL A 2 0.49 -4.80 1.29
N LEU A 3 -0.22 -4.60 0.18
CA LEU A 3 -1.18 -5.53 -0.40
C LEU A 3 -0.73 -5.95 -1.79
N TYR A 4 -0.67 -7.25 -2.02
CA TYR A 4 -0.53 -7.90 -3.30
C TYR A 4 -1.85 -8.59 -3.67
N PRO A 5 -2.05 -9.02 -4.93
CA PRO A 5 -3.27 -9.70 -5.35
C PRO A 5 -3.60 -10.96 -4.54
N ASP A 6 -2.57 -11.64 -4.05
CA ASP A 6 -2.63 -12.95 -3.41
C ASP A 6 -2.27 -12.93 -1.91
N TYR A 7 -1.72 -11.82 -1.39
CA TYR A 7 -1.38 -11.69 0.02
C TYR A 7 -1.32 -10.25 0.51
N ALA A 8 -1.37 -10.06 1.82
CA ALA A 8 -1.11 -8.77 2.46
C ALA A 8 -0.17 -8.94 3.66
N SER A 9 0.54 -7.87 4.00
CA SER A 9 1.37 -7.78 5.21
C SER A 9 1.17 -6.43 5.90
N VAL A 10 1.03 -6.45 7.22
CA VAL A 10 0.76 -5.27 8.04
C VAL A 10 1.44 -5.37 9.39
N ASP A 11 2.06 -4.26 9.80
CA ASP A 11 2.52 -4.04 11.16
C ASP A 11 1.45 -3.26 11.93
N VAL A 12 1.09 -3.76 13.11
CA VAL A 12 0.02 -3.20 13.95
C VAL A 12 0.59 -2.86 15.33
N PRO A 13 0.56 -1.58 15.76
CA PRO A 13 0.97 -1.22 17.11
C PRO A 13 0.23 -2.04 18.17
N VAL A 14 0.95 -2.49 19.19
CA VAL A 14 0.34 -3.25 20.29
C VAL A 14 -0.55 -2.32 21.09
N LYS A 15 -1.79 -2.75 21.35
CA LYS A 15 -2.82 -1.91 21.98
C LYS A 15 -2.36 -1.32 23.33
N ASP A 16 -1.69 -2.13 24.13
CA ASP A 16 -1.25 -1.77 25.48
C ASP A 16 0.17 -1.19 25.52
N ASP A 17 0.91 -1.24 24.41
CA ASP A 17 2.23 -0.63 24.23
C ASP A 17 2.41 -0.17 22.76
N PRO A 18 1.97 1.05 22.42
CA PRO A 18 2.02 1.55 21.05
C PRO A 18 3.43 1.88 20.56
N GLU A 19 4.47 1.77 21.40
CA GLU A 19 5.87 1.92 20.96
C GLU A 19 6.41 0.68 20.23
N ILE A 20 5.70 -0.45 20.34
CA ILE A 20 6.03 -1.70 19.65
C ILE A 20 4.88 -2.15 18.75
N TYR A 21 5.18 -3.04 17.80
CA TYR A 21 4.18 -3.62 16.89
C TYR A 21 4.33 -5.13 16.78
N ASP A 22 3.21 -5.76 16.43
CA ASP A 22 3.14 -7.12 15.91
C ASP A 22 3.00 -7.09 14.38
N SER A 23 3.66 -8.02 13.67
CA SER A 23 3.49 -8.19 12.22
C SER A 23 2.52 -9.32 11.91
N PHE A 24 1.60 -9.06 10.98
CA PHE A 24 0.62 -10.01 10.49
C PHE A 24 0.71 -10.14 8.97
N SER A 25 0.54 -11.36 8.48
CA SER A 25 0.33 -11.64 7.06
C SER A 25 -1.01 -12.31 6.83
N TYR A 26 -1.59 -12.07 5.66
CA TYR A 26 -2.76 -12.77 5.16
C TYR A 26 -2.41 -13.41 3.82
N ARG A 27 -2.69 -14.69 3.66
CA ARG A 27 -2.49 -15.44 2.41
C ARG A 27 -3.44 -16.65 2.40
N ASP A 28 -4.01 -16.97 1.25
CA ASP A 28 -4.83 -18.17 1.04
C ASP A 28 -5.98 -18.37 2.06
N GLY A 29 -6.59 -17.26 2.52
CA GLY A 29 -7.68 -17.31 3.48
C GLY A 29 -7.26 -17.29 4.95
N GLU A 30 -5.96 -17.35 5.24
CA GLU A 30 -5.43 -17.49 6.60
C GLU A 30 -4.65 -16.27 7.04
N ILE A 31 -4.76 -15.95 8.35
CA ILE A 31 -3.95 -14.92 9.00
C ILE A 31 -2.84 -15.60 9.80
N SER A 32 -1.61 -15.18 9.59
CA SER A 32 -0.45 -15.59 10.37
C SER A 32 0.13 -14.40 11.13
N LYS A 33 0.46 -14.61 12.41
CA LYS A 33 1.22 -13.64 13.21
C LYS A 33 2.71 -14.02 13.20
N SER A 34 3.58 -13.06 12.93
CA SER A 34 5.02 -13.23 13.06
C SER A 34 5.40 -13.47 14.53
N THR A 35 6.38 -14.35 14.77
CA THR A 35 7.01 -14.51 16.09
C THR A 35 7.93 -13.35 16.46
N ILE A 36 8.26 -12.50 15.48
CA ILE A 36 9.14 -11.33 15.62
C ILE A 36 8.30 -10.08 15.41
N GLY A 37 8.30 -9.20 16.42
CA GLY A 37 7.80 -7.83 16.35
C GLY A 37 8.94 -6.81 16.29
N GLY A 38 8.60 -5.53 16.40
CA GLY A 38 9.59 -4.46 16.36
C GLY A 38 9.13 -3.18 17.05
N LYS A 39 9.99 -2.15 17.03
CA LYS A 39 9.65 -0.81 17.50
C LYS A 39 8.96 -0.02 16.39
N VAL A 40 7.86 0.66 16.73
CA VAL A 40 7.20 1.60 15.82
C VAL A 40 8.16 2.75 15.54
N ARG A 41 8.37 3.04 14.25
CA ARG A 41 9.19 4.16 13.79
C ARG A 41 8.35 5.00 12.84
N GLY A 42 8.24 6.29 13.11
CA GLY A 42 7.45 7.21 12.30
C GLY A 42 5.94 7.12 12.57
N PRO A 43 5.13 7.83 11.77
CA PRO A 43 3.70 7.93 11.97
C PRO A 43 2.95 6.65 11.58
N THR A 44 1.79 6.44 12.20
CA THR A 44 0.88 5.34 11.90
C THR A 44 -0.29 5.81 11.04
N ALA A 45 -0.93 4.87 10.34
CA ALA A 45 -2.13 5.13 9.54
C ALA A 45 -3.36 4.46 10.16
N ASP A 46 -4.48 5.18 10.19
CA ASP A 46 -5.78 4.63 10.54
C ASP A 46 -6.42 3.99 9.31
N LEU A 47 -6.30 2.68 9.19
CA LEU A 47 -6.78 1.89 8.05
C LEU A 47 -8.30 1.96 7.88
N SER A 48 -9.05 2.32 8.91
CA SER A 48 -10.51 2.46 8.84
C SER A 48 -10.96 3.66 8.01
N ARG A 49 -10.07 4.65 7.79
CA ARG A 49 -10.37 5.85 7.01
C ARG A 49 -10.28 5.66 5.51
N TYR A 50 -9.68 4.55 5.08
CA TYR A 50 -9.42 4.26 3.68
C TYR A 50 -10.65 3.61 3.04
N ASP A 51 -10.99 4.08 1.83
CA ASP A 51 -12.00 3.50 0.96
C ASP A 51 -11.38 2.33 0.19
N TRP A 52 -11.48 1.14 0.78
CA TRP A 52 -10.94 -0.09 0.19
C TRP A 52 -11.65 -0.49 -1.11
N ASP A 53 -12.91 -0.08 -1.29
CA ASP A 53 -13.69 -0.33 -2.52
C ASP A 53 -13.16 0.47 -3.72
N ALA A 54 -12.32 1.48 -3.49
CA ALA A 54 -11.66 2.21 -4.55
C ALA A 54 -10.51 1.42 -5.22
N LEU A 55 -9.94 0.40 -4.55
CA LEU A 55 -8.75 -0.31 -5.03
C LEU A 55 -8.91 -0.90 -6.44
N PRO A 56 -10.01 -1.60 -6.80
CA PRO A 56 -10.16 -2.13 -8.15
C PRO A 56 -10.09 -1.05 -9.24
N ARG A 57 -10.64 0.14 -8.99
CA ARG A 57 -10.57 1.27 -9.94
C ARG A 57 -9.16 1.82 -10.05
N LEU A 58 -8.45 1.98 -8.92
CA LEU A 58 -7.07 2.45 -8.90
C LEU A 58 -6.14 1.49 -9.64
N LEU A 59 -6.28 0.18 -9.40
CA LEU A 59 -5.48 -0.85 -10.08
C LEU A 59 -5.72 -0.87 -11.60
N ARG A 60 -6.97 -0.70 -12.05
CA ARG A 60 -7.27 -0.55 -13.49
C ARG A 60 -6.61 0.68 -14.09
N LYS A 61 -6.63 1.82 -13.37
CA LYS A 61 -5.99 3.05 -13.82
C LYS A 61 -4.48 2.91 -13.87
N ALA A 62 -3.86 2.32 -12.85
CA ALA A 62 -2.44 2.01 -12.80
C ALA A 62 -2.01 1.14 -14.01
N ASN A 63 -2.78 0.10 -14.33
CA ASN A 63 -2.50 -0.78 -15.47
C ASN A 63 -2.60 -0.06 -16.83
N LYS A 64 -3.41 0.99 -16.94
CA LYS A 64 -3.65 1.69 -18.21
C LYS A 64 -2.68 2.84 -18.42
N ASP A 65 -2.42 3.60 -17.35
CA ASP A 65 -1.87 4.95 -17.47
C ASP A 65 -0.40 5.05 -17.00
N LEU A 66 0.20 3.99 -16.46
CA LEU A 66 1.59 4.00 -15.95
C LEU A 66 2.66 3.61 -16.97
N GLY A 67 2.31 3.49 -18.26
CA GLY A 67 3.30 3.15 -19.29
C GLY A 67 3.82 1.70 -19.25
N VAL A 68 3.25 0.84 -18.38
CA VAL A 68 3.61 -0.58 -18.27
C VAL A 68 2.55 -1.43 -19.00
N PRO A 69 2.77 -1.91 -20.24
CA PRO A 69 1.72 -2.52 -21.05
C PRO A 69 1.31 -3.93 -20.57
N ARG A 70 2.25 -4.67 -19.96
CA ARG A 70 2.04 -6.05 -19.49
C ARG A 70 2.61 -6.24 -18.08
N PRO A 71 2.05 -5.57 -17.05
CA PRO A 71 2.58 -5.65 -15.70
C PRO A 71 2.45 -7.09 -15.16
N THR A 72 3.55 -7.63 -14.69
CA THR A 72 3.67 -8.94 -14.04
C THR A 72 3.59 -8.84 -12.51
N SER A 73 3.79 -7.63 -11.97
CA SER A 73 3.66 -7.32 -10.55
C SER A 73 2.77 -6.10 -10.35
N LYS A 74 1.88 -6.18 -9.36
CA LYS A 74 1.01 -5.10 -8.90
C LYS A 74 0.92 -5.18 -7.39
N HIS A 75 1.01 -4.05 -6.72
CA HIS A 75 0.80 -3.99 -5.28
C HIS A 75 0.38 -2.59 -4.85
N VAL A 76 -0.18 -2.51 -3.66
CA VAL A 76 -0.62 -1.27 -3.02
C VAL A 76 0.12 -1.11 -1.71
N ILE A 77 0.64 0.09 -1.45
CA ILE A 77 1.25 0.45 -0.17
C ILE A 77 0.36 1.49 0.49
N VAL A 78 0.07 1.29 1.78
CA VAL A 78 -0.43 2.37 2.64
C VAL A 78 0.77 3.09 3.23
N ASP A 79 0.96 4.34 2.82
CA ASP A 79 2.03 5.20 3.30
C ASP A 79 1.45 6.26 4.27
N PRO A 80 1.75 6.19 5.58
CA PRO A 80 1.25 7.15 6.56
C PRO A 80 1.76 8.59 6.33
N ASP A 81 2.92 8.76 5.70
CA ASP A 81 3.61 10.05 5.57
C ASP A 81 4.39 10.11 4.26
N TYR A 82 3.65 10.11 3.16
CA TYR A 82 4.22 10.21 1.83
C TYR A 82 4.94 11.56 1.68
N GLY A 83 6.27 11.52 1.77
CA GLY A 83 7.11 12.71 1.97
C GLY A 83 7.09 13.76 0.85
N PHE A 84 6.38 13.52 -0.25
CA PHE A 84 6.26 14.47 -1.36
C PHE A 84 5.02 15.36 -1.21
N ASP A 85 5.24 16.67 -1.34
CA ASP A 85 4.19 17.70 -1.41
C ASP A 85 3.24 17.78 -0.21
N GLY A 86 3.69 17.34 0.96
CA GLY A 86 2.90 17.38 2.20
C GLY A 86 1.68 16.44 2.19
N ILE A 87 1.63 15.48 1.27
CA ILE A 87 0.56 14.49 1.21
C ILE A 87 0.76 13.49 2.35
N ARG A 88 -0.12 13.52 3.34
CA ARG A 88 -0.15 12.51 4.41
C ARG A 88 -1.16 11.43 4.08
N GLN A 89 -0.91 10.21 4.57
CA GLN A 89 -1.83 9.08 4.44
C GLN A 89 -2.20 8.81 2.97
N ALA A 90 -1.28 8.25 2.21
CA ALA A 90 -1.47 7.94 0.79
C ALA A 90 -1.70 6.44 0.54
N LEU A 91 -2.38 6.14 -0.56
CA LEU A 91 -2.33 4.85 -1.23
C LEU A 91 -1.38 4.97 -2.42
N LEU A 92 -0.28 4.22 -2.40
CA LEU A 92 0.63 4.11 -3.53
C LEU A 92 0.30 2.84 -4.29
N VAL A 93 -0.07 2.96 -5.57
CA VAL A 93 -0.49 1.81 -6.39
C VAL A 93 0.53 1.61 -7.49
N TYR A 94 1.27 0.51 -7.40
CA TYR A 94 2.38 0.16 -8.28
C TYR A 94 1.97 -0.81 -9.37
N ALA A 95 2.60 -0.67 -10.54
CA ALA A 95 2.59 -1.65 -11.62
C ALA A 95 4.00 -1.79 -12.19
N SER A 96 4.47 -3.01 -12.43
CA SER A 96 5.77 -3.27 -13.05
C SER A 96 5.73 -4.56 -13.87
N ASP A 97 6.53 -4.64 -14.94
CA ASP A 97 6.75 -5.85 -15.73
C ASP A 97 8.15 -6.47 -15.54
N GLY A 98 8.91 -5.99 -14.56
CA GLY A 98 10.29 -6.40 -14.27
C GLY A 98 11.36 -5.58 -14.99
N ILE A 99 10.99 -4.81 -16.02
CA ILE A 99 11.88 -3.86 -16.71
C ILE A 99 11.37 -2.43 -16.50
N ARG A 100 10.06 -2.25 -16.67
CA ARG A 100 9.34 -0.99 -16.56
C ARG A 100 8.58 -0.93 -15.25
N SER A 101 8.44 0.27 -14.70
CA SER A 101 7.68 0.46 -13.48
C SER A 101 7.11 1.86 -13.37
N GLY A 102 5.91 1.94 -12.83
CA GLY A 102 5.33 3.21 -12.42
C GLY A 102 4.47 3.03 -11.18
N TYR A 103 4.05 4.16 -10.61
CA TYR A 103 3.08 4.17 -9.53
C TYR A 103 2.20 5.42 -9.58
N LEU A 104 1.00 5.30 -9.04
CA LEU A 104 0.14 6.45 -8.76
C LEU A 104 0.02 6.67 -7.26
N VAL A 105 -0.22 7.93 -6.90
CA VAL A 105 -0.51 8.35 -5.53
C VAL A 105 -1.98 8.69 -5.46
N ALA A 106 -2.70 8.06 -4.53
CA ALA A 106 -4.10 8.34 -4.28
C ALA A 106 -4.35 8.73 -2.82
N SER A 107 -5.38 9.55 -2.61
CA SER A 107 -5.87 9.86 -1.26
C SER A 107 -6.48 8.62 -0.59
N PRO A 108 -6.75 8.65 0.72
CA PRO A 108 -7.48 7.57 1.40
C PRO A 108 -8.87 7.31 0.81
N LYS A 109 -9.46 8.29 0.11
CA LYS A 109 -10.76 8.16 -0.58
C LYS A 109 -10.63 7.74 -2.05
N GLY A 110 -9.45 7.28 -2.46
CA GLY A 110 -9.20 6.76 -3.80
C GLY A 110 -9.25 7.80 -4.93
N LYS A 111 -9.03 9.08 -4.61
CA LYS A 111 -8.80 10.12 -5.62
C LYS A 111 -7.33 10.10 -6.01
N VAL A 112 -7.03 9.96 -7.31
CA VAL A 112 -5.65 10.09 -7.80
C VAL A 112 -5.18 11.53 -7.64
N LEU A 113 -4.04 11.68 -6.98
CA LEU A 113 -3.39 12.96 -6.70
C LEU A 113 -2.24 13.20 -7.67
N ARG A 114 -1.43 12.16 -7.93
CA ARG A 114 -0.29 12.19 -8.86
C ARG A 114 -0.10 10.83 -9.53
N MET A 115 0.63 10.83 -10.66
CA MET A 115 1.05 9.63 -11.36
C MET A 115 2.52 9.79 -11.76
N PHE A 116 3.26 8.70 -11.64
CA PHE A 116 4.65 8.56 -12.02
C PHE A 116 4.72 7.36 -12.97
N PRO A 117 4.38 7.55 -14.25
CA PRO A 117 4.48 6.50 -15.24
C PRO A 117 5.95 6.14 -15.51
N ASP A 118 6.14 4.99 -16.14
CA ASP A 118 7.39 4.65 -16.81
C ASP A 118 7.59 5.55 -18.03
N ASP A 119 8.84 5.94 -18.32
CA ASP A 119 9.21 6.88 -19.40
C ASP A 119 9.29 6.23 -20.79
#